data_AF-A0A960DBR0-F1
#
_entry.id   AF-A0A960DBR0-F1
#
_cell.length_a   1.000
_cell.length_b   1.000
_cell.length_c   1.000
_cell.angle_alpha   90.00
_cell.angle_beta   90.00
_cell.angle_gamma   90.00
#
_symmetry.space_group_name_H-M   'P 1'
#
loop_
_entity.id
_entity.type
_entity.pdbx_description
1 polymer ?
#
loop_
_entity_poly.entity_id
_entity_poly.type
_entity_poly.pdbx_seq_one_letter_code
_entity_poly.pdbx_strand_id
1 'polypeptide(L)'
;MTRMGDLLGPEPVLLPGDPAAEAELEAAENPEIVAAAHPSASIAWALLAEQALEQDKAVTAYAYARTGYHRGLDQLRRSGWKGFGPVPFHHEPNRGFLRCVAALARAAEVIGEAPENRRCLDLLDDCDPSARAELGLS
;
A
#
# COMPACT_ATOMS: atom_id res chain seq x y z
N MET A 1 -9.76 -21.20 -16.62
CA MET A 1 -8.52 -21.57 -17.33
C MET A 1 -7.37 -21.34 -16.35
N THR A 2 -7.05 -22.35 -15.55
CA THR A 2 -6.12 -22.26 -14.42
C THR A 2 -4.69 -22.19 -14.97
N ARG A 3 -3.97 -21.10 -14.73
CA ARG A 3 -2.56 -21.02 -15.11
C ARG A 3 -1.74 -21.93 -14.20
N MET A 4 -1.27 -23.05 -14.77
CA MET A 4 -0.06 -23.74 -14.32
C MET A 4 1.13 -22.80 -14.50
N GLY A 5 1.80 -22.45 -13.40
CA GLY A 5 2.96 -21.55 -13.36
C GLY A 5 2.75 -20.61 -12.17
N ASP A 6 3.17 -20.96 -10.97
CA ASP A 6 4.59 -21.04 -10.61
C ASP A 6 4.78 -22.00 -9.43
N LEU A 7 5.46 -23.13 -9.65
CA LEU A 7 5.78 -24.10 -8.58
C LEU A 7 7.16 -23.83 -7.95
N LEU A 8 7.81 -22.69 -8.27
CA LEU A 8 9.18 -22.39 -7.86
C LEU A 8 9.38 -20.98 -7.25
N GLY A 9 8.43 -20.06 -7.41
CA GLY A 9 8.43 -18.76 -6.74
C GLY A 9 8.03 -18.82 -5.26
N PRO A 10 8.40 -17.81 -4.45
CA PRO A 10 7.92 -17.70 -3.08
C PRO A 10 6.38 -17.63 -3.04
N GLU A 11 5.78 -18.27 -2.05
CA GLU A 11 4.31 -18.23 -1.88
C GLU A 11 3.82 -16.78 -1.68
N PRO A 12 2.64 -16.43 -2.21
CA PRO A 12 2.04 -15.11 -2.00
C PRO A 12 1.81 -14.84 -0.51
N VAL A 13 2.18 -13.63 -0.08
CA VAL A 13 1.90 -13.17 1.27
C VAL A 13 0.55 -12.45 1.29
N LEU A 14 -0.34 -12.94 2.14
CA LEU A 14 -1.67 -12.39 2.35
C LEU A 14 -1.73 -11.76 3.73
N LEU A 15 -1.97 -10.45 3.79
CA LEU A 15 -2.14 -9.75 5.05
C LEU A 15 -3.47 -10.17 5.72
N PRO A 16 -3.51 -10.24 7.06
CA PRO A 16 -4.73 -10.60 7.79
C PRO A 16 -5.80 -9.50 7.79
N GLY A 17 -5.43 -8.25 7.47
CA GLY A 17 -6.30 -7.08 7.54
C GLY A 17 -6.48 -6.54 8.95
N ASP A 18 -7.35 -5.54 9.08
CA ASP A 18 -7.82 -5.00 10.35
C ASP A 18 -9.34 -4.75 10.24
N PRO A 19 -10.18 -5.75 10.56
CA PRO A 19 -11.62 -5.66 10.33
C PRO A 19 -12.30 -4.50 11.07
N ALA A 20 -11.73 -4.05 12.20
CA ALA A 20 -12.27 -2.91 12.93
C ALA A 20 -11.98 -1.59 12.21
N ALA A 21 -10.73 -1.39 11.79
CA ALA A 21 -10.34 -0.23 10.99
C ALA A 21 -11.08 -0.19 9.64
N GLU A 22 -11.22 -1.34 8.98
CA GLU A 22 -11.94 -1.50 7.72
C GLU A 22 -13.42 -1.11 7.88
N ALA A 23 -14.10 -1.63 8.91
CA ALA A 23 -15.50 -1.31 9.18
C ALA A 23 -15.72 0.19 9.53
N GLU A 24 -14.82 0.81 10.28
CA GLU A 24 -14.89 2.25 10.58
C GLU A 24 -14.75 3.09 9.30
N LEU A 25 -13.83 2.72 8.40
CA LEU A 25 -13.65 3.40 7.12
C LEU A 25 -14.83 3.17 6.15
N GLU A 26 -15.40 1.97 6.11
CA GLU A 26 -16.62 1.67 5.36
C GLU A 26 -17.82 2.50 5.86
N ALA A 27 -17.86 2.79 7.16
CA ALA A 27 -18.84 3.70 7.77
C ALA A 27 -18.54 5.19 7.53
N ALA A 28 -17.53 5.50 6.70
CA ALA A 28 -17.07 6.86 6.37
C ALA A 28 -16.57 7.66 7.59
N GLU A 29 -16.00 6.97 8.60
CA GLU A 29 -15.28 7.64 9.69
C GLU A 29 -14.03 8.36 9.14
N ASN A 30 -13.59 9.40 9.85
CA ASN A 30 -12.41 10.17 9.48
C ASN A 30 -11.14 9.27 9.51
N PRO A 31 -10.40 9.13 8.39
CA PRO A 31 -9.17 8.33 8.35
C PRO A 31 -8.11 8.74 9.37
N GLU A 32 -8.09 10.00 9.82
CA GLU A 32 -7.18 10.46 10.87
C GLU A 32 -7.51 9.84 12.23
N ILE A 33 -8.81 9.74 12.55
CA ILE A 33 -9.30 9.07 13.76
C ILE A 33 -8.97 7.58 13.68
N VAL A 34 -9.28 6.94 12.55
CA VAL A 34 -9.02 5.51 12.33
C VAL A 34 -7.52 5.21 12.41
N ALA A 35 -6.66 6.01 11.77
CA ALA A 35 -5.21 5.82 11.82
C ALA A 35 -4.64 6.00 13.24
N ALA A 36 -5.23 6.87 14.05
CA ALA A 36 -4.83 7.03 15.45
C ALA A 36 -5.28 5.84 16.33
N ALA A 37 -6.49 5.31 16.10
CA ALA A 37 -7.02 4.16 16.83
C ALA A 37 -6.38 2.83 16.40
N HIS A 38 -6.09 2.69 15.11
CA HIS A 38 -5.58 1.48 14.46
C HIS A 38 -4.27 1.77 13.71
N PRO A 39 -3.17 2.13 14.41
CA PRO A 39 -1.96 2.64 13.77
C PRO A 39 -1.22 1.63 12.89
N SER A 40 -1.52 0.34 13.00
CA SER A 40 -1.00 -0.70 12.10
C SER A 40 -1.75 -0.80 10.78
N ALA A 41 -2.98 -0.30 10.68
CA ALA A 41 -3.84 -0.45 9.51
C ALA A 41 -3.36 0.48 8.37
N SER A 42 -2.58 -0.07 7.42
CA SER A 42 -2.06 0.69 6.27
C SER A 42 -3.17 1.36 5.45
N ILE A 43 -4.38 0.81 5.43
CA ILE A 43 -5.51 1.35 4.67
C ILE A 43 -5.92 2.76 5.13
N ALA A 44 -5.90 3.04 6.44
CA ALA A 44 -6.21 4.37 6.97
C ALA A 44 -5.14 5.40 6.55
N TRP A 45 -3.87 5.01 6.61
CA TRP A 45 -2.75 5.83 6.14
C TRP A 45 -2.77 6.06 4.62
N ALA A 46 -3.18 5.07 3.83
CA ALA A 46 -3.35 5.20 2.40
C ALA A 46 -4.40 6.26 2.05
N LEU A 47 -5.56 6.21 2.71
CA LEU A 47 -6.63 7.21 2.53
C LEU A 47 -6.16 8.62 2.91
N LEU A 48 -5.45 8.78 4.03
CA LEU A 48 -4.86 10.07 4.41
C LEU A 48 -3.88 10.59 3.35
N ALA A 49 -3.03 9.72 2.81
CA ALA A 49 -2.08 10.10 1.78
C ALA A 49 -2.76 10.51 0.47
N GLU A 50 -3.76 9.77 0.03
CA GLU A 50 -4.54 10.07 -1.18
C GLU A 50 -5.32 11.38 -1.03
N GLN A 51 -6.02 11.59 0.09
CA GLN A 51 -6.72 12.84 0.38
C GLN A 51 -5.75 14.04 0.42
N ALA A 52 -4.54 13.85 0.93
CA ALA A 52 -3.52 14.90 0.93
C ALA A 52 -3.00 15.19 -0.49
N LEU A 53 -2.88 14.19 -1.37
CA LEU A 53 -2.55 14.40 -2.79
C LEU A 53 -3.65 15.17 -3.52
N GLU A 54 -4.92 14.83 -3.29
CA GLU A 54 -6.07 15.55 -3.86
C GLU A 54 -6.13 17.03 -3.46
N GLN A 55 -5.50 17.38 -2.33
CA GLN A 55 -5.38 18.74 -1.82
C GLN A 55 -4.05 19.42 -2.18
N ASP A 56 -3.28 18.86 -3.10
CA ASP A 56 -1.95 19.34 -3.51
C ASP A 56 -0.92 19.43 -2.35
N LYS A 57 -1.12 18.66 -1.27
CA LYS A 57 -0.23 18.63 -0.09
C LYS A 57 0.78 17.49 -0.21
N ALA A 58 1.62 17.53 -1.25
CA ALA A 58 2.54 16.44 -1.58
C ALA A 58 3.46 15.99 -0.42
N VAL A 59 4.03 16.93 0.35
CA VAL A 59 4.87 16.58 1.52
C VAL A 59 4.07 15.89 2.61
N THR A 60 2.81 16.30 2.83
CA THR A 60 1.93 15.67 3.81
C THR A 60 1.54 14.26 3.36
N ALA A 61 1.18 14.11 2.08
CA ALA A 61 0.90 12.82 1.47
C ALA A 61 2.09 11.87 1.58
N TYR A 62 3.29 12.37 1.30
CA TYR A 62 4.53 11.60 1.43
C TYR A 62 4.72 11.07 2.85
N ALA A 63 4.49 11.91 3.86
CA ALA A 63 4.61 11.51 5.26
C ALA A 63 3.60 10.41 5.62
N TYR A 64 2.32 10.58 5.29
CA TYR A 64 1.28 9.58 5.54
C TYR A 64 1.56 8.27 4.79
N ALA A 65 1.89 8.36 3.50
CA ALA A 65 2.19 7.20 2.66
C ALA A 65 3.38 6.42 3.20
N ARG A 66 4.45 7.12 3.61
CA ARG A 66 5.66 6.50 4.19
C ARG A 66 5.38 5.83 5.53
N THR A 67 4.51 6.40 6.37
CA THR A 67 4.04 5.76 7.60
C THR A 67 3.28 4.47 7.26
N GLY A 68 2.25 4.53 6.43
CA GLY A 68 1.44 3.36 6.08
C GLY A 68 2.21 2.26 5.35
N TYR A 69 3.16 2.66 4.49
CA TYR A 69 4.12 1.77 3.84
C TYR A 69 4.96 1.01 4.89
N HIS A 70 5.55 1.70 5.87
CA HIS A 70 6.35 1.06 6.91
C HIS A 70 5.51 0.12 7.78
N ARG A 71 4.29 0.50 8.14
CA ARG A 71 3.36 -0.37 8.89
C ARG A 71 3.02 -1.64 8.11
N GLY A 72 2.79 -1.51 6.80
CA GLY A 72 2.53 -2.64 5.93
C GLY A 72 3.75 -3.55 5.80
N LEU A 73 4.97 -3.00 5.67
CA LEU A 73 6.20 -3.79 5.69
C LEU A 73 6.36 -4.60 6.98
N ASP A 74 6.05 -4.00 8.13
CA ASP A 74 6.12 -4.69 9.41
C ASP A 74 5.12 -5.86 9.49
N GLN A 75 3.90 -5.68 8.96
CA GLN A 75 2.92 -6.75 8.87
C GLN A 75 3.33 -7.84 7.87
N LEU A 76 3.81 -7.47 6.69
CA LEU A 76 4.29 -8.40 5.67
C LEU A 76 5.41 -9.29 6.23
N ARG A 77 6.38 -8.70 6.93
CA ARG A 77 7.47 -9.46 7.59
C ARG A 77 6.95 -10.45 8.62
N ARG A 78 5.95 -10.06 9.42
CA ARG A 78 5.28 -10.97 10.38
C ARG A 78 4.53 -12.09 9.68
N SER A 79 3.97 -11.82 8.50
CA SER A 79 3.32 -12.80 7.63
C SER A 79 4.29 -13.59 6.74
N GLY A 80 5.60 -13.51 6.99
CA GLY A 80 6.61 -14.35 6.31
C GLY A 80 7.26 -13.73 5.06
N TRP A 81 6.94 -12.48 4.71
CA TRP A 81 7.56 -11.80 3.58
C TRP A 81 9.03 -11.47 3.87
N LYS A 82 9.93 -11.84 2.96
CA LYS A 82 11.39 -11.70 3.13
C LYS A 82 11.98 -10.50 2.41
N GLY A 83 11.14 -9.52 2.06
CA GLY A 83 11.55 -8.35 1.28
C GLY A 83 11.41 -8.52 -0.24
N PHE A 84 10.89 -9.66 -0.70
CA PHE A 84 10.59 -9.94 -2.10
C PHE A 84 9.47 -10.99 -2.20
N GLY A 85 8.86 -11.07 -3.37
CA GLY A 85 7.81 -12.04 -3.67
C GLY A 85 6.40 -11.45 -3.61
N PRO A 86 5.42 -12.23 -4.07
CA PRO A 86 4.11 -11.71 -4.42
C PRO A 86 3.32 -11.21 -3.20
N VAL A 87 2.74 -10.02 -3.34
CA VAL A 87 1.76 -9.40 -2.44
C VAL A 87 0.56 -9.00 -3.30
N PRO A 88 -0.38 -9.93 -3.57
CA PRO A 88 -1.36 -9.73 -4.62
C PRO A 88 -2.37 -8.63 -4.29
N PHE A 89 -2.67 -7.77 -5.27
CA PHE A 89 -3.65 -6.68 -5.16
C PHE A 89 -5.09 -7.19 -5.05
N HIS A 90 -5.38 -8.35 -5.63
CA HIS A 90 -6.72 -8.96 -5.55
C HIS A 90 -7.12 -9.33 -4.11
N HIS A 91 -6.15 -9.55 -3.22
CA HIS A 91 -6.40 -9.76 -1.79
C HIS A 91 -6.61 -8.40 -1.12
N GLU A 92 -7.83 -8.14 -0.68
CA GLU A 92 -8.24 -6.81 -0.21
C GLU A 92 -7.36 -6.26 0.94
N PRO A 93 -7.00 -7.03 2.00
CA PRO A 93 -6.08 -6.56 3.03
C PRO A 93 -4.70 -6.09 2.54
N ASN A 94 -4.23 -6.57 1.39
CA ASN A 94 -2.96 -6.12 0.81
C ASN A 94 -3.08 -4.71 0.20
N ARG A 95 -4.28 -4.29 -0.20
CA ARG A 95 -4.51 -3.03 -0.91
C ARG A 95 -4.11 -1.83 -0.09
N GLY A 96 -4.28 -1.85 1.24
CA GLY A 96 -3.82 -0.75 2.11
C GLY A 96 -2.32 -0.49 1.96
N PHE A 97 -1.50 -1.54 1.99
CA PHE A 97 -0.06 -1.42 1.78
C PHE A 97 0.28 -0.94 0.36
N LEU A 98 -0.31 -1.56 -0.66
CA LEU A 98 -0.02 -1.22 -2.07
C LEU A 98 -0.45 0.21 -2.42
N ARG A 99 -1.59 0.67 -1.88
CA ARG A 99 -2.05 2.06 -2.01
C ARG A 99 -1.08 3.04 -1.34
N CYS A 100 -0.52 2.72 -0.17
CA CYS A 100 0.54 3.54 0.41
C CYS A 100 1.78 3.63 -0.49
N VAL A 101 2.23 2.53 -1.10
CA VAL A 101 3.36 2.55 -2.03
C VAL A 101 3.04 3.40 -3.26
N ALA A 102 1.84 3.29 -3.82
CA ALA A 102 1.41 4.10 -4.96
C ALA A 102 1.29 5.60 -4.61
N ALA A 103 0.71 5.93 -3.46
CA ALA A 103 0.64 7.31 -2.98
C ALA A 103 2.04 7.88 -2.72
N LEU A 104 2.97 7.07 -2.20
CA LEU A 104 4.37 7.47 -2.02
C LEU A 104 5.05 7.72 -3.37
N ALA A 105 4.81 6.86 -4.38
CA ALA A 105 5.33 7.05 -5.72
C ALA A 105 4.87 8.39 -6.33
N ARG A 106 3.57 8.70 -6.21
CA ARG A 106 2.99 9.97 -6.68
C ARG A 106 3.56 11.17 -5.94
N ALA A 107 3.59 11.11 -4.61
CA ALA A 107 4.13 12.20 -3.80
C ALA A 107 5.61 12.45 -4.11
N ALA A 108 6.41 11.39 -4.27
CA ALA A 108 7.81 11.46 -4.66
C ALA A 108 8.01 12.11 -6.03
N GLU A 109 7.15 11.78 -7.01
CA GLU A 109 7.16 12.42 -8.33
C GLU A 109 6.89 13.92 -8.23
N VAL A 110 5.84 14.31 -7.50
CA VAL A 110 5.45 15.73 -7.33
C VAL A 110 6.55 16.56 -6.67
N ILE A 111 7.29 16.00 -5.70
CA ILE A 111 8.38 16.71 -5.03
C ILE A 111 9.75 16.58 -5.74
N GLY A 112 9.82 15.84 -6.85
CA GLY A 112 11.05 15.66 -7.64
C GLY A 112 12.03 14.61 -7.10
N GLU A 113 11.61 13.71 -6.21
CA GLU A 113 12.44 12.61 -5.69
C GLU A 113 12.39 11.37 -6.61
N ALA A 114 12.95 11.51 -7.82
CA ALA A 114 12.92 10.47 -8.84
C ALA A 114 13.43 9.07 -8.37
N PRO A 115 14.49 8.94 -7.55
CA PRO A 115 14.93 7.63 -7.06
C PRO A 115 13.87 6.92 -6.21
N GLU A 116 13.11 7.66 -5.39
CA GLU A 116 12.06 7.09 -4.55
C GLU A 116 10.85 6.67 -5.39
N ASN A 117 10.43 7.51 -6.32
CA ASN A 117 9.38 7.17 -7.28
C ASN A 117 9.71 5.85 -8.00
N ARG A 118 10.93 5.72 -8.54
CA ARG A 118 11.36 4.50 -9.24
C ARG A 118 11.28 3.26 -8.34
N ARG A 119 11.85 3.35 -7.12
CA ARG A 119 11.82 2.24 -6.16
C ARG A 119 10.40 1.81 -5.80
N CYS A 120 9.47 2.75 -5.67
CA CYS A 120 8.07 2.42 -5.38
C CYS A 120 7.39 1.72 -6.55
N LEU A 121 7.64 2.17 -7.78
CA LEU A 121 7.09 1.53 -8.98
C LEU A 121 7.63 0.11 -9.17
N ASP A 122 8.95 -0.06 -9.01
CA ASP A 122 9.59 -1.39 -9.08
C ASP A 122 9.03 -2.32 -8.00
N LEU A 123 8.84 -1.83 -6.77
CA LEU A 123 8.23 -2.61 -5.69
C LEU A 123 6.79 -3.03 -6.00
N LEU A 124 5.99 -2.15 -6.63
CA LEU A 124 4.62 -2.50 -7.02
C LEU A 124 4.63 -3.62 -8.07
N ASP A 125 5.50 -3.53 -9.08
CA ASP A 125 5.65 -4.55 -10.11
C ASP A 125 6.10 -5.90 -9.55
N ASP A 126 7.03 -5.88 -8.58
CA ASP A 126 7.51 -7.08 -7.88
C ASP A 126 6.41 -7.71 -6.99
N CYS A 127 5.54 -6.88 -6.39
CA CYS A 127 4.44 -7.35 -5.55
C CYS A 127 3.30 -7.96 -6.37
N ASP A 128 2.81 -7.22 -7.37
CA ASP A 128 1.76 -7.63 -8.27
C ASP A 128 1.86 -6.81 -9.58
N PRO A 129 2.14 -7.45 -10.73
CA PRO A 129 2.26 -6.76 -12.03
C PRO A 129 1.00 -6.00 -12.47
N SER A 130 -0.16 -6.30 -11.88
CA SER A 130 -1.41 -5.56 -12.14
C SER A 130 -1.59 -4.33 -11.24
N ALA A 131 -0.86 -4.22 -10.13
CA ALA A 131 -1.09 -3.21 -9.11
C ALA A 131 -0.97 -1.77 -9.65
N ARG A 132 0.00 -1.49 -10.51
CA ARG A 132 0.14 -0.14 -11.10
C ARG A 132 -1.09 0.25 -11.91
N ALA A 133 -1.58 -0.64 -12.76
CA ALA A 133 -2.76 -0.39 -13.57
C ALA A 133 -4.01 -0.18 -12.69
N GLU A 134 -4.21 -1.06 -11.70
CA GLU A 134 -5.31 -0.96 -10.72
C GLU A 134 -5.27 0.33 -9.90
N LEU A 135 -4.07 0.81 -9.59
CA LEU A 135 -3.84 2.01 -8.78
C LEU A 135 -3.76 3.29 -9.63
N GLY A 136 -3.88 3.21 -10.96
CA GLY A 136 -3.82 4.36 -11.86
C GLY A 136 -2.42 4.98 -11.96
N LEU A 137 -1.39 4.14 -12.02
CA LEU A 137 0.00 4.51 -12.30
C LEU A 137 0.40 3.98 -13.68
N SER A 138 0.99 4.84 -14.50
CA SER A 138 1.63 4.47 -15.78
C SER A 138 2.96 3.78 -15.55
#